data_AF-A0A7S2B5E1-F1
#
_entry.id   AF-A0A7S2B5E1-F1
#
_cell.length_a   1.000
_cell.length_b   1.000
_cell.length_c   1.000
_cell.angle_alpha   90.00
_cell.angle_beta   90.00
_cell.angle_gamma   90.00
#
_symmetry.space_group_name_H-M   'P 1'
#
loop_
_entity.id
_entity.type
_entity.pdbx_description
1 polymer ?
#
loop_
_entity_poly.entity_id
_entity_poly.type
_entity_poly.pdbx_seq_one_letter_code
_entity_poly.pdbx_strand_id
1 'polypeptide(L)'
;KDPKVDAALEKFTQQKEEIQSNIKDLKHLGERWRKFFIACAECESMRYRAAGLYDAIAASSAHAAILNAFDERVYNVLDATLVHVKDIEESIKKRQLLVLEYDHHNRLHGKEMEKIEAAVGDADALARAEKSEGERRVKVERSEVNLTQANTSLMRKLRLYDRAHGEIMNGVMDVVHVCHTFYCAQQVRELGGRGGDG
;
A
#
# COMPACT_ATOMS: atom_id res chain seq x y z
N LYS A 1 22.45 11.31 3.02
CA LYS A 1 21.26 10.49 3.36
C LYS A 1 20.10 11.43 3.64
N ASP A 2 18.93 11.21 3.04
CA ASP A 2 17.77 12.09 3.19
C ASP A 2 16.88 11.57 4.33
N PRO A 3 16.86 12.24 5.50
CA PRO A 3 16.14 11.77 6.68
C PRO A 3 14.62 11.73 6.48
N LYS A 4 14.07 12.54 5.57
CA LYS A 4 12.63 12.53 5.28
C LYS A 4 12.24 11.27 4.52
N VAL A 5 13.09 10.83 3.59
CA VAL A 5 12.87 9.58 2.85
C VAL A 5 13.01 8.40 3.79
N ASP A 6 14.02 8.39 4.67
CA ASP A 6 14.25 7.28 5.58
C ASP A 6 13.09 7.11 6.59
N ALA A 7 12.55 8.21 7.14
CA ALA A 7 11.35 8.16 7.99
C ALA A 7 10.09 7.67 7.25
N ALA A 8 9.91 8.08 5.99
CA ALA A 8 8.79 7.62 5.17
C ALA A 8 8.90 6.11 4.84
N LEU A 9 10.12 5.58 4.72
CA LEU A 9 10.36 4.16 4.50
C LEU A 9 10.09 3.32 5.75
N GLU A 10 10.44 3.82 6.93
CA GLU A 10 10.11 3.16 8.20
C GLU A 10 8.60 3.04 8.37
N LYS A 11 7.87 4.13 8.14
CA LYS A 11 6.39 4.14 8.17
C LYS A 11 5.80 3.14 7.15
N PHE A 12 6.30 3.15 5.92
CA PHE A 12 5.86 2.20 4.89
C PHE A 12 6.09 0.74 5.30
N THR A 13 7.22 0.44 5.94
CA THR A 13 7.55 -0.92 6.39
C THR A 13 6.52 -1.41 7.41
N GLN A 14 6.19 -0.57 8.40
CA GLN A 14 5.17 -0.88 9.41
C GLN A 14 3.78 -1.11 8.78
N GLN A 15 3.34 -0.18 7.93
CA GLN A 15 2.03 -0.27 7.25
C GLN A 15 1.94 -1.48 6.31
N LYS A 16 3.03 -1.81 5.62
CA LYS A 16 3.11 -2.97 4.74
C LYS A 16 2.91 -4.26 5.55
N GLU A 17 3.59 -4.41 6.69
CA GLU A 17 3.43 -5.58 7.55
C GLU A 17 2.00 -5.70 8.07
N GLU A 18 1.38 -4.59 8.47
CA GLU A 18 -0.02 -4.54 8.89
C GLU A 18 -0.97 -4.99 7.78
N ILE A 19 -0.86 -4.42 6.57
CA ILE A 19 -1.70 -4.82 5.43
C ILE A 19 -1.44 -6.28 5.03
N GLN A 20 -0.20 -6.74 4.99
CA GLN A 20 0.12 -8.11 4.59
C GLN A 20 -0.39 -9.14 5.61
N SER A 21 -0.30 -8.83 6.90
CA SER A 21 -0.90 -9.64 7.96
C SER A 21 -2.42 -9.67 7.82
N ASN A 22 -3.04 -8.51 7.64
CA ASN A 22 -4.49 -8.36 7.62
C ASN A 22 -5.13 -8.85 6.32
N ILE A 23 -4.43 -8.83 5.18
CA ILE A 23 -4.99 -9.26 3.89
C ILE A 23 -5.52 -10.68 3.96
N LYS A 24 -4.77 -11.61 4.55
CA LYS A 24 -5.21 -13.01 4.62
C LYS A 24 -6.48 -13.13 5.45
N ASP A 25 -6.52 -12.44 6.58
CA ASP A 25 -7.65 -12.46 7.51
C ASP A 25 -8.88 -11.77 6.91
N LEU A 26 -8.70 -10.65 6.23
CA LEU A 26 -9.77 -9.93 5.53
C LEU A 26 -10.35 -10.73 4.37
N LYS A 27 -9.50 -11.38 3.56
CA LYS A 27 -9.96 -12.27 2.48
C LYS A 27 -10.72 -13.46 3.06
N HIS A 28 -10.21 -14.07 4.14
CA HIS A 28 -10.89 -15.18 4.80
C HIS A 28 -12.22 -14.77 5.43
N LEU A 29 -12.27 -13.62 6.11
CA LEU A 29 -13.48 -13.07 6.71
C LEU A 29 -14.52 -12.74 5.66
N GLY A 30 -14.12 -12.11 4.55
CA GLY A 30 -15.01 -11.81 3.44
C GLY A 30 -15.57 -13.06 2.77
N GLU A 31 -14.79 -14.14 2.65
CA GLU A 31 -15.30 -15.42 2.14
C GLU A 31 -16.33 -16.05 3.09
N ARG A 32 -16.12 -15.96 4.41
CA ARG A 32 -17.09 -16.44 5.41
C ARG A 32 -18.40 -15.68 5.34
N TRP A 33 -18.34 -14.34 5.30
CA TRP A 33 -19.53 -13.50 5.14
C TRP A 33 -20.23 -13.80 3.81
N ARG A 34 -19.49 -13.99 2.72
CA ARG A 34 -20.07 -14.38 1.43
C ARG A 34 -20.90 -15.65 1.53
N LYS A 35 -20.36 -16.71 2.14
CA LYS A 35 -21.08 -17.98 2.35
C LYS A 35 -22.33 -17.78 3.20
N PHE A 36 -22.22 -16.99 4.27
CA PHE A 36 -23.36 -16.67 5.14
C PHE A 36 -24.47 -15.93 4.38
N PHE A 37 -24.15 -14.86 3.65
CA PHE A 37 -25.15 -14.09 2.91
C PHE A 37 -25.82 -14.90 1.79
N ILE A 38 -25.06 -15.78 1.11
CA ILE A 38 -25.64 -16.72 0.13
C ILE A 38 -26.64 -17.66 0.82
N ALA A 39 -26.27 -18.26 1.95
CA ALA A 39 -27.16 -19.15 2.69
C ALA A 39 -28.43 -18.43 3.20
N CYS A 40 -28.30 -17.18 3.68
CA CYS A 40 -29.45 -16.36 4.06
C CYS A 40 -30.38 -16.09 2.87
N ALA A 41 -29.82 -15.71 1.72
CA ALA A 41 -30.60 -15.46 0.50
C ALA A 41 -31.33 -16.72 -0.01
N GLU A 42 -30.69 -17.89 0.07
CA GLU A 42 -31.31 -19.18 -0.28
C GLU A 42 -32.47 -19.52 0.66
N CYS A 43 -32.28 -19.36 1.97
CA CYS A 43 -33.33 -19.61 2.97
C CYS A 43 -34.53 -18.68 2.80
N GLU A 44 -34.29 -17.38 2.57
CA GLU A 44 -35.36 -16.41 2.30
C GLU A 44 -36.09 -16.77 0.99
N SER A 45 -35.34 -17.09 -0.07
CA SER A 45 -35.93 -17.52 -1.36
C SER A 45 -36.83 -18.74 -1.20
N MET A 46 -36.43 -19.73 -0.39
CA MET A 46 -37.26 -20.89 -0.06
C MET A 46 -38.53 -20.51 0.70
N ARG A 47 -38.45 -19.64 1.71
CA ARG A 47 -39.63 -19.15 2.46
C ARG A 47 -40.62 -18.43 1.55
N TYR A 48 -40.13 -17.55 0.68
CA TYR A 48 -40.97 -16.80 -0.24
C TYR A 48 -41.64 -17.71 -1.29
N ARG A 49 -40.91 -18.67 -1.85
CA ARG A 49 -41.49 -19.70 -2.74
C ARG A 49 -42.56 -20.53 -2.04
N ALA A 50 -42.32 -20.95 -0.80
CA ALA A 50 -43.30 -21.69 0.00
C ALA A 50 -44.56 -20.85 0.29
N ALA A 51 -44.42 -19.53 0.41
CA ALA A 51 -45.54 -18.60 0.62
C ALA A 51 -46.24 -18.15 -0.69
N GLY A 52 -45.81 -18.62 -1.86
CA GLY A 52 -46.37 -18.21 -3.15
C GLY A 52 -46.01 -16.78 -3.57
N LEU A 53 -45.05 -16.14 -2.90
CA LEU A 53 -44.60 -14.77 -3.15
C LEU A 53 -43.36 -14.80 -4.05
N TYR A 54 -43.55 -14.78 -5.37
CA TYR A 54 -42.44 -14.85 -6.34
C TYR A 54 -41.62 -13.55 -6.47
N ASP A 55 -42.10 -12.42 -5.96
CA ASP A 55 -41.43 -11.10 -6.05
C ASP A 55 -40.23 -10.92 -5.09
N ALA A 56 -39.75 -12.01 -4.48
CA ALA A 56 -38.63 -12.06 -3.53
C ALA A 56 -37.24 -11.69 -4.11
N ILE A 57 -37.19 -11.18 -5.33
CA ILE A 57 -35.97 -10.71 -6.00
C ILE A 57 -35.35 -9.52 -5.23
N ALA A 58 -36.15 -8.74 -4.48
CA ALA A 58 -35.66 -7.61 -3.69
C ALA A 58 -34.91 -8.00 -2.40
N ALA A 59 -35.20 -9.16 -1.79
CA ALA A 59 -34.42 -9.65 -0.64
C ALA A 59 -33.04 -10.18 -1.10
N SER A 60 -32.98 -10.75 -2.31
CA SER A 60 -31.74 -11.12 -2.99
C SER A 60 -30.88 -9.91 -3.37
N SER A 61 -31.48 -8.72 -3.60
CA SER A 61 -30.74 -7.54 -4.06
C SER A 61 -29.94 -6.86 -2.94
N ALA A 62 -30.43 -6.86 -1.70
CA ALA A 62 -29.68 -6.35 -0.54
C ALA A 62 -28.45 -7.22 -0.23
N HIS A 63 -28.61 -8.56 -0.29
CA HIS A 63 -27.50 -9.49 -0.14
C HIS A 63 -26.46 -9.31 -1.25
N ALA A 64 -26.89 -9.19 -2.51
CA ALA A 64 -26.01 -8.92 -3.65
C ALA A 64 -25.28 -7.57 -3.53
N ALA A 65 -25.94 -6.52 -3.04
CA ALA A 65 -25.31 -5.22 -2.82
C ALA A 65 -24.19 -5.27 -1.77
N ILE A 66 -24.37 -6.05 -0.69
CA ILE A 66 -23.33 -6.26 0.33
C ILE A 66 -22.14 -7.02 -0.27
N LEU A 67 -22.39 -8.08 -1.04
CA LEU A 67 -21.34 -8.86 -1.69
C LEU A 67 -20.56 -8.03 -2.73
N ASN A 68 -21.24 -7.20 -3.51
CA ASN A 68 -20.58 -6.29 -4.45
C ASN A 68 -19.74 -5.23 -3.72
N ALA A 69 -20.20 -4.74 -2.57
CA ALA A 69 -19.41 -3.81 -1.75
C ALA A 69 -18.11 -4.45 -1.23
N PHE A 70 -18.11 -5.73 -0.88
CA PHE A 70 -16.88 -6.47 -0.53
C PHE A 70 -15.91 -6.53 -1.72
N ASP A 71 -16.40 -6.92 -2.89
CA ASP A 71 -15.59 -7.09 -4.11
C ASP A 71 -14.99 -5.77 -4.58
N GLU A 72 -15.80 -4.72 -4.65
CA GLU A 72 -15.38 -3.42 -5.15
C GLU A 72 -14.53 -2.63 -4.16
N ARG A 73 -14.87 -2.62 -2.87
CA ARG A 73 -14.22 -1.71 -1.90
C ARG A 73 -13.07 -2.33 -1.14
N VAL A 74 -13.07 -3.66 -0.97
CA VAL A 74 -12.04 -4.33 -0.17
C VAL A 74 -11.11 -5.11 -1.08
N TYR A 75 -11.61 -6.06 -1.88
CA TYR A 75 -10.75 -6.93 -2.67
C TYR A 75 -9.98 -6.17 -3.77
N ASN A 76 -10.66 -5.34 -4.57
CA ASN A 76 -10.00 -4.57 -5.63
C ASN A 76 -8.96 -3.59 -5.09
N VAL A 77 -9.26 -2.91 -3.97
CA VAL A 77 -8.33 -1.94 -3.36
C VAL A 77 -7.14 -2.65 -2.71
N LEU A 78 -7.35 -3.82 -2.09
CA LEU A 78 -6.27 -4.66 -1.55
C LEU A 78 -5.33 -5.15 -2.67
N ASP A 79 -5.87 -5.66 -3.77
CA ASP A 79 -5.07 -6.17 -4.88
C ASP A 79 -4.28 -5.04 -5.57
N ALA A 80 -4.91 -3.87 -5.78
CA ALA A 80 -4.22 -2.68 -6.28
C ALA A 80 -3.08 -2.23 -5.35
N THR A 81 -3.31 -2.28 -4.03
CA THR A 81 -2.30 -1.90 -3.03
C THR A 81 -1.12 -2.85 -3.02
N LEU A 82 -1.33 -4.16 -3.21
CA LEU A 82 -0.24 -5.13 -3.35
C LEU A 82 0.65 -4.85 -4.57
N VAL A 83 0.08 -4.36 -5.67
CA VAL A 83 0.86 -3.91 -6.83
C VAL A 83 1.71 -2.69 -6.47
N HIS A 84 1.13 -1.71 -5.76
CA HIS A 84 1.88 -0.53 -5.29
C HIS A 84 3.02 -0.89 -4.32
N VAL A 85 2.82 -1.86 -3.43
CA VAL A 85 3.87 -2.34 -2.52
C VAL A 85 5.07 -2.84 -3.32
N LYS A 86 4.87 -3.70 -4.33
CA LYS A 86 5.96 -4.24 -5.16
C LYS A 86 6.72 -3.14 -5.89
N ASP A 87 6.01 -2.19 -6.49
CA ASP A 87 6.62 -1.06 -7.21
C ASP A 87 7.44 -0.14 -6.26
N ILE A 88 6.99 0.03 -5.02
CA ILE A 88 7.75 0.75 -3.99
C ILE A 88 9.00 -0.03 -3.59
N GLU A 89 8.92 -1.34 -3.37
CA GLU A 89 10.08 -2.18 -3.02
C GLU A 89 11.17 -2.15 -4.10
N GLU A 90 10.79 -2.19 -5.37
CA GLU A 90 11.74 -2.03 -6.49
C GLU A 90 12.38 -0.64 -6.48
N SER A 91 11.59 0.39 -6.20
CA SER A 91 12.08 1.77 -6.10
C SER A 91 13.05 1.95 -4.92
N ILE A 92 12.82 1.27 -3.79
CA ILE A 92 13.74 1.23 -2.64
C ILE A 92 15.07 0.58 -3.03
N LYS A 93 15.04 -0.59 -3.69
CA LYS A 93 16.25 -1.27 -4.17
C LYS A 93 17.04 -0.38 -5.12
N LYS A 94 16.37 0.27 -6.07
CA LYS A 94 17.00 1.22 -7.00
C LYS A 94 17.65 2.39 -6.24
N ARG A 95 16.97 2.96 -5.25
CA ARG A 95 17.53 4.02 -4.40
C ARG A 95 18.79 3.55 -3.68
N GLN A 96 18.78 2.35 -3.08
CA GLN A 96 19.94 1.82 -2.35
C GLN A 96 21.17 1.71 -3.25
N LEU A 97 21.00 1.26 -4.49
CA LEU A 97 22.09 1.23 -5.48
C LEU A 97 22.62 2.63 -5.78
N LEU A 98 21.73 3.61 -6.01
CA LEU A 98 22.12 4.99 -6.29
C LEU A 98 22.82 5.67 -5.10
N VAL A 99 22.46 5.34 -3.86
CA VAL A 99 23.19 5.79 -2.66
C VAL A 99 24.62 5.26 -2.66
N LEU A 100 24.80 3.97 -2.99
CA LEU A 100 26.14 3.37 -3.08
C LEU A 100 26.98 4.00 -4.19
N GLU A 101 26.37 4.28 -5.35
CA GLU A 101 27.04 4.99 -6.46
C GLU A 101 27.47 6.41 -6.05
N TYR A 102 26.58 7.16 -5.42
CA TYR A 102 26.87 8.51 -4.91
C TYR A 102 28.01 8.49 -3.89
N ASP A 103 27.93 7.60 -2.87
CA ASP A 103 28.95 7.46 -1.85
C ASP A 103 30.30 7.05 -2.46
N HIS A 104 30.29 6.18 -3.47
CA HIS A 104 31.50 5.77 -4.19
C HIS A 104 32.15 6.95 -4.91
N HIS A 105 31.37 7.73 -5.68
CA HIS A 105 31.90 8.89 -6.39
C HIS A 105 32.38 9.98 -5.45
N ASN A 106 31.68 10.22 -4.33
CA ASN A 106 32.13 11.17 -3.30
C ASN A 106 33.46 10.76 -2.67
N ARG A 107 33.65 9.47 -2.37
CA ARG A 107 34.95 8.99 -1.85
C ARG A 107 36.09 9.19 -2.86
N LEU A 108 35.82 8.95 -4.14
CA LEU A 108 36.83 9.18 -5.19
C LEU A 108 37.13 10.67 -5.35
N HIS A 109 36.11 11.53 -5.29
CA HIS A 109 36.28 12.97 -5.33
C HIS A 109 37.13 13.48 -4.15
N GLY A 110 36.86 13.02 -2.93
CA GLY A 110 37.68 13.34 -1.76
C GLY A 110 39.16 12.96 -1.93
N LYS A 111 39.45 11.81 -2.53
CA LYS A 111 40.83 11.40 -2.85
C LYS A 111 41.50 12.29 -3.90
N GLU A 112 40.76 12.83 -4.87
CA GLU A 112 41.33 13.80 -5.81
C GLU A 112 41.59 15.15 -5.12
N MET A 113 40.73 15.57 -4.18
CA MET A 113 40.97 16.76 -3.36
C MET A 113 42.26 16.63 -2.53
N GLU A 114 42.50 15.48 -1.90
CA GLU A 114 43.76 15.20 -1.18
C GLU A 114 45.00 15.31 -2.10
N LYS A 115 44.89 14.91 -3.36
CA LYS A 115 45.99 15.05 -4.34
C LYS A 115 46.23 16.51 -4.73
N ILE A 116 45.18 17.32 -4.85
CA ILE A 116 45.31 18.76 -5.08
C ILE A 116 46.08 19.39 -3.92
N GLU A 117 45.68 19.10 -2.68
CA GLU A 117 46.36 19.59 -1.48
C GLU A 117 47.85 19.15 -1.44
N ALA A 118 48.14 17.90 -1.82
CA ALA A 118 49.51 17.40 -1.88
C ALA A 118 50.35 17.98 -3.04
N ALA A 119 49.72 18.44 -4.11
CA ALA A 119 50.38 19.03 -5.28
C ALA A 119 50.68 20.54 -5.11
N VAL A 120 50.26 21.15 -4.00
CA VAL A 120 50.54 22.56 -3.70
C VAL A 120 52.06 22.79 -3.67
N GLY A 121 52.54 23.58 -4.62
CA GLY A 121 53.98 23.87 -4.80
C GLY A 121 54.59 23.33 -6.10
N ASP A 122 53.88 22.45 -6.83
CA ASP A 122 54.25 21.99 -8.16
C ASP A 122 53.11 22.30 -9.16
N ALA A 123 53.34 23.29 -10.02
CA ALA A 123 52.33 23.78 -10.96
C ALA A 123 51.84 22.70 -11.94
N ASP A 124 52.73 21.80 -12.38
CA ASP A 124 52.38 20.75 -13.32
C ASP A 124 51.61 19.62 -12.64
N ALA A 125 51.98 19.28 -11.41
CA ALA A 125 51.23 18.32 -10.60
C ALA A 125 49.84 18.86 -10.24
N LEU A 126 49.74 20.15 -9.91
CA LEU A 126 48.49 20.81 -9.55
C LEU A 126 47.51 20.82 -10.73
N ALA A 127 47.95 21.25 -11.92
CA ALA A 127 47.09 21.28 -13.10
C ALA A 127 46.54 19.89 -13.50
N ARG A 128 47.34 18.82 -13.30
CA ARG A 128 46.87 17.44 -13.52
C ARG A 128 45.84 17.00 -12.50
N ALA A 129 46.04 17.34 -11.23
CA ALA A 129 45.12 17.01 -10.14
C ALA A 129 43.77 17.73 -10.30
N GLU A 130 43.78 19.02 -10.62
CA GLU A 130 42.57 19.83 -10.86
C GLU A 130 41.74 19.30 -12.05
N LYS A 131 42.39 18.92 -13.15
CA LYS A 131 41.69 18.31 -14.29
C LYS A 131 40.99 17.01 -13.88
N SER A 132 41.66 16.16 -13.10
CA SER A 132 41.08 14.90 -12.64
C SER A 132 39.95 15.09 -11.64
N GLU A 133 40.09 16.06 -10.72
CA GLU A 133 39.04 16.46 -9.79
C GLU A 133 37.79 16.94 -10.52
N GLY A 134 37.95 17.80 -11.53
CA GLY A 134 36.84 18.28 -12.34
C GLY A 134 36.03 17.14 -12.97
N GLU A 135 36.70 16.12 -13.51
CA GLU A 135 36.04 14.91 -14.03
C GLU A 135 35.30 14.11 -12.94
N ARG A 136 35.81 14.09 -11.71
CA ARG A 136 35.16 13.42 -10.57
C ARG A 136 33.96 14.21 -10.06
N ARG A 137 34.07 15.53 -9.97
CA ARG A 137 33.00 16.42 -9.56
C ARG A 137 31.77 16.25 -10.47
N VAL A 138 31.96 16.20 -11.78
CA VAL A 138 30.88 15.93 -12.74
C VAL A 138 30.18 14.59 -12.46
N LYS A 139 30.93 13.55 -12.07
CA LYS A 139 30.36 12.24 -11.71
C LYS A 139 29.56 12.28 -10.40
N VAL A 140 30.06 13.00 -9.40
CA VAL A 140 29.33 13.25 -8.14
C VAL A 140 28.02 13.96 -8.42
N GLU A 141 28.07 15.09 -9.13
CA GLU A 141 26.88 15.89 -9.49
C GLU A 141 25.84 15.04 -10.24
N ARG A 142 26.27 14.22 -11.21
CA ARG A 142 25.37 13.32 -11.93
C ARG A 142 24.73 12.28 -11.02
N SER A 143 25.50 11.66 -10.12
CA SER A 143 24.97 10.67 -9.18
C SER A 143 24.01 11.29 -8.17
N GLU A 144 24.26 12.53 -7.74
CA GLU A 144 23.37 13.30 -6.87
C GLU A 144 22.04 13.61 -7.53
N VAL A 145 22.06 14.03 -8.80
CA VAL A 145 20.84 14.27 -9.59
C VAL A 145 20.02 12.99 -9.72
N ASN A 146 20.65 11.86 -10.08
CA ASN A 146 19.98 10.58 -10.20
C ASN A 146 19.34 10.14 -8.86
N LEU A 147 20.08 10.29 -7.75
CA LEU A 147 19.59 9.96 -6.42
C LEU A 147 18.43 10.86 -6.00
N THR A 148 18.49 12.15 -6.30
CA THR A 148 17.44 13.13 -6.01
C THR A 148 16.15 12.84 -6.79
N GLN A 149 16.28 12.50 -8.07
CA GLN A 149 15.14 12.08 -8.90
C GLN A 149 14.51 10.78 -8.37
N ALA A 150 15.33 9.80 -7.99
CA ALA A 150 14.85 8.56 -7.39
C ALA A 150 14.13 8.79 -6.06
N ASN A 151 14.69 9.63 -5.18
CA ASN A 151 14.06 10.03 -3.92
C ASN A 151 12.70 10.71 -4.16
N THR A 152 12.62 11.60 -5.14
CA THR A 152 11.38 12.32 -5.48
C THR A 152 10.30 11.36 -5.99
N SER A 153 10.67 10.44 -6.89
CA SER A 153 9.78 9.41 -7.41
C SER A 153 9.28 8.49 -6.29
N LEU A 154 10.18 8.01 -5.43
CA LEU A 154 9.87 7.15 -4.29
C LEU A 154 8.93 7.85 -3.31
N MET A 155 9.20 9.11 -2.95
CA MET A 155 8.32 9.90 -2.07
C MET A 155 6.91 10.06 -2.63
N ARG A 156 6.78 10.24 -3.96
CA ARG A 156 5.46 10.29 -4.60
C ARG A 156 4.72 8.96 -4.45
N LYS A 157 5.40 7.83 -4.68
CA LYS A 157 4.82 6.50 -4.53
C LYS A 157 4.41 6.22 -3.08
N LEU A 158 5.25 6.56 -2.11
CA LEU A 158 4.96 6.42 -0.68
C LEU A 158 3.71 7.22 -0.26
N ARG A 159 3.54 8.45 -0.77
CA ARG A 159 2.32 9.24 -0.51
C ARG A 159 1.05 8.63 -1.12
N LEU A 160 1.17 8.05 -2.32
CA LEU A 160 0.04 7.36 -2.95
C LEU A 160 -0.34 6.11 -2.15
N TYR A 161 0.65 5.36 -1.66
CA TYR A 161 0.43 4.22 -0.79
C TYR A 161 -0.22 4.61 0.54
N ASP A 162 0.25 5.69 1.18
CA ASP A 162 -0.37 6.23 2.40
C ASP A 162 -1.87 6.52 2.22
N ARG A 163 -2.25 7.08 1.07
CA ARG A 163 -3.65 7.33 0.72
C ARG A 163 -4.42 6.02 0.52
N ALA A 164 -3.88 5.10 -0.27
CA ALA A 164 -4.50 3.80 -0.52
C ALA A 164 -4.69 2.99 0.76
N HIS A 165 -3.71 3.01 1.67
CA HIS A 165 -3.80 2.42 2.99
C HIS A 165 -5.00 2.97 3.78
N GLY A 166 -5.18 4.30 3.80
CA GLY A 166 -6.34 4.93 4.44
C GLY A 166 -7.67 4.51 3.82
N GLU A 167 -7.74 4.43 2.48
CA GLU A 167 -8.92 3.97 1.75
C GLU A 167 -9.26 2.50 2.06
N ILE A 168 -8.26 1.63 2.18
CA ILE A 168 -8.46 0.23 2.61
C ILE A 168 -9.05 0.17 4.01
N MET A 169 -8.44 0.86 4.98
CA MET A 169 -8.89 0.81 6.37
C MET A 169 -10.32 1.30 6.51
N ASN A 170 -10.69 2.34 5.77
CA ASN A 170 -12.08 2.82 5.70
C ASN A 170 -13.00 1.79 5.04
N GLY A 171 -12.60 1.21 3.91
CA GLY A 171 -13.39 0.17 3.22
C GLY A 171 -13.63 -1.06 4.09
N VAL A 172 -12.64 -1.49 4.87
CA VAL A 172 -12.77 -2.57 5.85
C VAL A 172 -13.76 -2.20 6.95
N MET A 173 -13.68 -0.98 7.51
CA MET A 173 -14.63 -0.54 8.53
C MET A 173 -16.07 -0.46 8.01
N ASP A 174 -16.27 0.07 6.80
CA ASP A 174 -17.59 0.12 6.15
C ASP A 174 -18.21 -1.28 6.05
N VAL A 175 -17.41 -2.24 5.59
CA VAL A 175 -17.84 -3.63 5.46
C VAL A 175 -18.20 -4.24 6.82
N VAL A 176 -17.36 -4.05 7.84
CA VAL A 176 -17.65 -4.51 9.21
C VAL A 176 -18.97 -3.90 9.71
N HIS A 177 -19.19 -2.62 9.48
CA HIS A 177 -20.41 -1.92 9.90
C HIS A 177 -21.66 -2.46 9.19
N VAL A 178 -21.58 -2.71 7.89
CA VAL A 178 -22.69 -3.29 7.11
C VAL A 178 -23.02 -4.70 7.60
N CYS A 179 -22.01 -5.55 7.81
CA CYS A 179 -22.19 -6.90 8.33
C CYS A 179 -22.81 -6.90 9.74
N HIS A 180 -22.32 -6.04 10.63
CA HIS A 180 -22.83 -5.90 11.99
C HIS A 180 -24.30 -5.44 12.00
N THR A 181 -24.62 -4.41 11.21
CA THR A 181 -25.99 -3.89 11.10
C THR A 181 -26.94 -4.96 10.58
N PHE A 182 -26.54 -5.73 9.56
CA PHE A 182 -27.33 -6.84 9.06
C PHE A 182 -27.57 -7.92 10.13
N TYR A 183 -26.53 -8.34 10.83
CA TYR A 183 -26.63 -9.34 11.89
C TYR A 183 -27.59 -8.93 13.00
N CYS A 184 -27.48 -7.69 13.48
CA CYS A 184 -28.37 -7.14 14.49
C CYS A 184 -29.82 -7.06 13.99
N ALA A 185 -30.04 -6.64 12.75
CA ALA A 185 -31.38 -6.58 12.17
C ALA A 185 -32.04 -7.98 12.06
N GLN A 186 -31.28 -9.02 11.76
CA GLN A 186 -31.78 -10.41 11.75
C GLN A 186 -32.14 -10.89 13.16
N GLN A 187 -31.28 -10.66 14.18
CA GLN A 187 -31.57 -11.06 15.56
C GLN A 187 -32.86 -10.43 16.11
N VAL A 188 -33.11 -9.15 15.81
CA VAL A 188 -34.34 -8.47 16.25
C VAL A 188 -35.58 -9.12 15.65
N ARG A 189 -35.55 -9.55 14.39
CA ARG A 189 -36.67 -10.28 13.77
C ARG A 189 -36.92 -11.63 14.43
N GLU A 190 -35.86 -12.38 14.74
CA GLU A 190 -35.96 -13.69 15.38
C GLU A 190 -36.48 -13.61 16.82
N LEU A 191 -36.07 -12.58 17.57
CA LEU A 191 -36.56 -12.33 18.94
C LEU A 191 -38.00 -11.79 18.96
N GLY A 192 -38.36 -10.93 18.01
CA GLY A 192 -39.73 -10.41 17.88
C GLY A 192 -40.75 -11.45 17.41
N GLY A 193 -40.31 -12.47 16.65
CA GLY A 193 -41.16 -13.58 16.20
C GLY A 193 -41.47 -14.64 17.26
N ARG A 194 -40.82 -14.61 18.43
CA ARG A 194 -41.02 -15.57 19.53
C ARG A 194 -42.07 -15.13 20.58
N GLY A 195 -42.66 -13.95 20.43
CA GLY A 195 -43.61 -13.38 21.40
C GLY A 195 -45.09 -13.44 21.01
N GLY A 196 -45.47 -14.20 19.98
CA GLY A 196 -46.79 -14.12 19.35
C GLY A 196 -47.67 -15.36 19.42
N ASP A 197 -47.38 -16.32 20.30
CA ASP A 197 -48.23 -17.51 20.55
C ASP A 197 -48.46 -17.70 22.07
N GLY A 198 -49.11 -16.72 22.69
CA GLY A 198 -49.56 -16.75 24.09
C GLY A 198 -51.01 -16.33 24.21
#